data_AF-A0A4S4H2C4-F1
#
_entry.id   AF-A0A4S4H2C4-F1
#
_cell.length_a   1.000
_cell.length_b   1.000
_cell.length_c   1.000
_cell.angle_alpha   90.00
_cell.angle_beta   90.00
_cell.angle_gamma   90.00
#
_symmetry.space_group_name_H-M   'P 1'
#
loop_
_entity.id
_entity.type
_entity.pdbx_description
1 polymer ?
#
loop_
_entity_poly.entity_id
_entity_poly.type
_entity_poly.pdbx_seq_one_letter_code
_entity_poly.pdbx_strand_id
1 'polypeptide(L)'
;MKKYHCQQPSLDLWDTQDSLECLKDTGNRWVTLAHSLPWADIEKEYNRYLSNDRSGASGKPARIIVGALIIKHIEKLSDERTIEAISENPFMQYFLGMPRFTYTRVFNPSLFTYVRQRLDKDFFNRVASLIHEYGKNLK
;
A
#
# COMPACT_ATOMS: atom_id res chain seq x y z
N MET A 1 -21.96 -13.04 -43.45
CA MET A 1 -21.55 -13.72 -42.20
C MET A 1 -20.78 -12.74 -41.33
N LYS A 2 -21.32 -12.36 -40.16
CA LYS A 2 -20.64 -11.45 -39.23
C LYS A 2 -19.47 -12.19 -38.59
N LYS A 3 -18.25 -11.72 -38.83
CA LYS A 3 -17.04 -12.22 -38.16
C LYS A 3 -17.07 -11.71 -36.72
N TYR A 4 -17.35 -12.61 -35.78
CA TYR A 4 -17.15 -12.33 -34.36
C TYR A 4 -15.64 -12.34 -34.08
N HIS A 5 -15.02 -11.16 -34.06
CA HIS A 5 -13.70 -11.00 -33.46
C HIS A 5 -13.87 -10.67 -31.98
N CYS A 6 -14.03 -11.72 -31.18
CA CYS A 6 -13.84 -11.63 -29.74
C CYS A 6 -12.36 -11.92 -29.48
N GLN A 7 -11.50 -10.91 -29.58
CA GLN A 7 -10.16 -10.99 -29.02
C GLN A 7 -10.30 -10.94 -27.49
N GLN A 8 -10.54 -12.09 -26.86
CA GLN A 8 -10.24 -12.20 -25.45
C GLN A 8 -8.72 -12.29 -25.32
N PRO A 9 -8.06 -11.45 -24.51
CA PRO A 9 -6.70 -11.72 -24.09
C PRO A 9 -6.69 -13.12 -23.47
N SER A 10 -5.79 -13.98 -23.91
CA SER A 10 -5.59 -15.29 -23.30
C SER A 10 -5.29 -15.08 -21.82
N LEU A 11 -6.30 -15.25 -20.97
CA LEU A 11 -6.16 -15.27 -19.53
C LEU A 11 -5.41 -16.56 -19.20
N ASP A 12 -4.10 -16.47 -19.03
CA ASP A 12 -3.28 -17.65 -18.72
C ASP A 12 -3.73 -18.17 -17.35
N LEU A 13 -4.13 -19.45 -17.30
CA LEU A 13 -4.70 -20.09 -16.10
C LEU A 13 -3.77 -20.01 -14.87
N TRP A 14 -2.49 -19.78 -15.11
CA TRP A 14 -1.43 -19.67 -14.10
C TRP A 14 -1.13 -18.22 -13.68
N ASP A 15 -1.59 -17.21 -14.43
CA ASP A 15 -1.42 -15.79 -14.06
C ASP A 15 -2.23 -15.41 -12.81
N THR A 16 -3.24 -16.20 -12.47
CA THR A 16 -4.05 -16.03 -11.26
C THR A 16 -3.38 -16.58 -10.00
N GLN A 17 -2.31 -17.36 -10.12
CA GLN A 17 -1.66 -18.03 -8.98
C GLN A 17 -1.08 -17.02 -7.98
N ASP A 18 -0.62 -15.86 -8.46
CA ASP A 18 0.00 -14.83 -7.64
C ASP A 18 -0.95 -13.68 -7.25
N SER A 19 -2.25 -13.81 -7.56
CA SER A 19 -3.24 -12.79 -7.23
C SER A 19 -3.43 -12.67 -5.72
N LEU A 20 -3.32 -11.46 -5.19
CA LEU A 20 -3.55 -11.20 -3.76
C LEU A 20 -5.04 -11.06 -3.40
N GLU A 21 -5.94 -11.06 -4.39
CA GLU A 21 -7.38 -10.97 -4.19
C GLU A 21 -7.95 -12.11 -3.35
N CYS A 22 -7.32 -13.30 -3.38
CA CYS A 22 -7.74 -14.44 -2.57
C CYS A 22 -7.52 -14.23 -1.06
N LEU A 23 -6.70 -13.24 -0.67
CA LEU A 23 -6.38 -12.98 0.73
C LEU A 23 -7.45 -12.15 1.45
N LYS A 24 -8.38 -11.53 0.72
CA LYS A 24 -9.37 -10.59 1.26
C LYS A 24 -10.23 -11.18 2.40
N ASP A 25 -10.44 -12.50 2.40
CA ASP A 25 -11.32 -13.21 3.34
C ASP A 25 -10.56 -13.97 4.44
N THR A 26 -9.23 -13.80 4.54
CA THR A 26 -8.37 -14.61 5.43
C THR A 26 -8.43 -14.20 6.91
N GLY A 27 -9.10 -13.11 7.26
CA GLY A 27 -9.13 -12.56 8.62
C GLY A 27 -7.75 -12.12 9.15
N ASN A 28 -6.73 -12.05 8.28
CA ASN A 28 -5.38 -11.65 8.65
C ASN A 28 -5.36 -10.20 9.15
N ARG A 29 -4.58 -9.92 10.20
CA ARG A 29 -4.46 -8.57 10.78
C ARG A 29 -4.18 -7.46 9.76
N TRP A 30 -3.35 -7.73 8.75
CA TRP A 30 -2.98 -6.75 7.72
C TRP A 30 -4.11 -6.53 6.71
N VAL A 31 -4.87 -7.57 6.40
CA VAL A 31 -6.05 -7.48 5.52
C VAL A 31 -7.15 -6.67 6.22
N THR A 32 -7.44 -6.99 7.47
CA THR A 32 -8.39 -6.24 8.29
C THR A 32 -7.97 -4.77 8.45
N LEU A 33 -6.68 -4.51 8.69
CA LEU A 33 -6.15 -3.15 8.77
C LEU A 33 -6.22 -2.43 7.42
N ALA A 34 -6.03 -3.13 6.30
CA ALA A 34 -6.18 -2.55 4.98
C ALA A 34 -7.60 -2.05 4.72
N HIS A 35 -8.62 -2.75 5.21
CA HIS A 35 -10.02 -2.36 5.04
C HIS A 35 -10.47 -1.28 6.02
N SER A 36 -9.84 -1.17 7.20
CA SER A 36 -10.24 -0.21 8.22
C SER A 36 -9.67 1.20 8.02
N LEU A 37 -8.62 1.35 7.22
CA LEU A 37 -7.97 2.64 7.02
C LEU A 37 -8.65 3.48 5.90
N PRO A 38 -8.87 4.79 6.13
CA PRO A 38 -9.41 5.70 5.11
C PRO A 38 -8.33 6.08 4.09
N TRP A 39 -7.95 5.14 3.21
CA TRP A 39 -6.84 5.31 2.27
C TRP A 39 -6.97 6.55 1.37
N ALA A 40 -8.19 6.90 0.96
CA ALA A 40 -8.43 8.07 0.11
C ALA A 40 -8.03 9.38 0.82
N ASP A 41 -8.38 9.54 2.09
CA ASP A 41 -8.03 10.73 2.88
C ASP A 41 -6.54 10.77 3.21
N ILE A 42 -5.96 9.62 3.54
CA ILE A 42 -4.52 9.49 3.78
C ILE A 42 -3.73 9.87 2.53
N GLU A 43 -4.14 9.38 1.36
CA GLU A 43 -3.51 9.73 0.08
C GLU A 43 -3.64 11.22 -0.24
N LYS A 44 -4.81 11.81 0.02
CA LYS A 44 -5.02 13.26 -0.15
C LYS A 44 -4.10 14.10 0.73
N GLU A 45 -3.95 13.74 2.00
CA GLU A 45 -3.01 14.44 2.90
C GLU A 45 -1.55 14.21 2.49
N TYR A 46 -1.18 12.99 2.09
CA TYR A 46 0.16 12.69 1.59
C TYR A 46 0.53 13.54 0.36
N ASN A 47 -0.38 13.64 -0.61
CA ASN A 47 -0.17 14.43 -1.83
C ASN A 47 -0.09 15.93 -1.53
N ARG A 48 -0.92 16.43 -0.60
CA ARG A 48 -0.85 17.82 -0.12
C ARG A 48 0.50 18.11 0.55
N TYR A 49 0.94 17.22 1.43
CA TYR A 49 2.14 17.42 2.23
C TYR A 49 3.41 17.47 1.37
N LEU A 50 3.50 16.66 0.32
CA LEU A 50 4.64 16.67 -0.60
C LEU A 50 4.50 17.70 -1.74
N SER A 51 3.47 18.56 -1.74
CA SER A 51 3.21 19.56 -2.79
C SER A 51 3.11 18.96 -4.19
N ASN A 52 2.57 17.74 -4.30
CA ASN A 52 2.47 17.00 -5.56
C ASN A 52 1.06 17.09 -6.14
N ASP A 53 0.68 18.26 -6.65
CA ASP A 53 -0.60 18.41 -7.35
C ASP A 53 -0.66 17.62 -8.68
N ARG A 54 0.46 17.07 -9.16
CA ARG A 54 0.52 16.40 -10.49
C ARG A 54 1.27 15.07 -10.56
N SER A 55 2.13 14.73 -9.60
CA SER A 55 2.93 13.50 -9.65
C SER A 55 3.49 13.22 -8.26
N GLY A 56 3.03 12.18 -7.57
CA GLY A 56 3.61 11.77 -6.29
C GLY A 56 5.14 11.70 -6.41
N ALA A 57 5.86 12.46 -5.60
CA ALA A 57 7.30 12.79 -5.71
C ALA A 57 8.26 11.58 -5.77
N SER A 58 7.74 10.36 -5.64
CA SER A 58 8.50 9.11 -5.72
C SER A 58 8.11 8.20 -6.90
N GLY A 59 7.20 8.61 -7.79
CA GLY A 59 6.68 7.75 -8.87
C GLY A 59 5.95 6.48 -8.36
N LYS A 60 5.71 6.40 -7.06
CA LYS A 60 5.09 5.27 -6.36
C LYS A 60 3.75 5.72 -5.76
N PRO A 61 2.73 4.85 -5.76
CA PRO A 61 1.45 5.13 -5.11
C PRO A 61 1.61 5.52 -3.64
N ALA A 62 0.84 6.52 -3.18
CA ALA A 62 0.90 6.99 -1.79
C ALA A 62 0.67 5.85 -0.79
N ARG A 63 -0.27 4.94 -1.12
CA ARG A 63 -0.59 3.76 -0.31
C ARG A 63 0.62 2.85 -0.05
N ILE A 64 1.51 2.68 -1.03
CA ILE A 64 2.72 1.86 -0.86
C ILE A 64 3.66 2.50 0.17
N ILE A 65 3.89 3.80 0.04
CA ILE A 65 4.80 4.54 0.93
C ILE A 65 4.23 4.62 2.35
N VAL A 66 2.99 5.07 2.49
CA VAL A 66 2.34 5.22 3.80
C VAL A 66 2.11 3.86 4.44
N GLY A 67 1.73 2.85 3.65
CA GLY A 67 1.61 1.47 4.12
C GLY A 67 2.93 0.94 4.67
N ALA A 68 4.04 1.14 3.96
CA ALA A 68 5.36 0.75 4.46
C ALA A 68 5.75 1.48 5.76
N LEU A 69 5.40 2.76 5.92
CA LEU A 69 5.63 3.51 7.16
C LEU A 69 4.80 2.94 8.33
N ILE A 70 3.55 2.58 8.08
CA ILE A 70 2.68 1.95 9.09
C ILE A 70 3.26 0.59 9.50
N ILE A 71 3.66 -0.26 8.54
CA ILE A 71 4.30 -1.55 8.83
C ILE A 71 5.55 -1.35 9.67
N LYS A 72 6.44 -0.43 9.26
CA LYS A 72 7.64 -0.09 10.03
C LYS A 72 7.32 0.26 11.47
N HIS A 73 6.29 1.10 11.70
CA HIS A 73 5.93 1.55 13.03
C HIS A 73 5.35 0.42 13.90
N ILE A 74 4.49 -0.42 13.32
CA ILE A 74 3.84 -1.55 14.01
C ILE A 74 4.88 -2.65 14.34
N GLU A 75 5.73 -3.02 13.39
CA GLU A 75 6.73 -4.08 13.56
C GLU A 75 8.02 -3.59 14.23
N LYS A 76 8.20 -2.28 14.38
CA LYS A 76 9.40 -1.64 14.96
C LYS A 76 10.70 -2.05 14.25
N LEU A 77 10.67 -2.13 12.92
CA LEU A 77 11.79 -2.55 12.08
C LEU A 77 12.65 -1.36 11.59
N SER A 78 13.87 -1.67 11.12
CA SER A 78 14.68 -0.71 10.35
C SER A 78 14.05 -0.44 8.98
N ASP A 79 14.51 0.62 8.29
CA ASP A 79 14.01 0.94 6.95
C ASP A 79 14.26 -0.23 5.98
N GLU A 80 15.47 -0.79 5.96
CA GLU A 80 15.84 -1.93 5.10
C GLU A 80 15.04 -3.19 5.44
N ARG A 81 14.95 -3.53 6.73
CA ARG A 81 14.22 -4.72 7.19
C ARG A 81 12.73 -4.63 6.93
N THR A 82 12.15 -3.43 6.95
CA THR A 82 10.75 -3.22 6.59
C THR A 82 10.51 -3.61 5.13
N ILE A 83 11.39 -3.18 4.21
CA ILE A 83 11.24 -3.50 2.78
C ILE A 83 11.41 -5.00 2.54
N GLU A 84 12.34 -5.65 3.23
CA GLU A 84 12.53 -7.10 3.16
C GLU A 84 11.33 -7.88 3.69
N ALA A 85 10.81 -7.50 4.87
CA ALA A 85 9.61 -8.11 5.44
C ALA A 85 8.39 -7.99 4.51
N ILE A 86 8.25 -6.86 3.80
CA ILE A 86 7.19 -6.67 2.80
C ILE A 86 7.39 -7.64 1.62
N SER A 87 8.60 -7.82 1.10
CA SER A 87 8.83 -8.76 -0.01
C SER A 87 8.59 -10.22 0.40
N GLU A 88 8.75 -10.56 1.67
CA GLU A 88 8.55 -11.91 2.20
C GLU A 88 7.09 -12.22 2.55
N ASN A 89 6.24 -11.20 2.73
CA ASN A 89 4.90 -11.38 3.28
C ASN A 89 3.78 -10.92 2.32
N PRO A 90 2.95 -11.85 1.80
CA PRO A 90 1.88 -11.50 0.86
C PRO A 90 0.77 -10.64 1.50
N PHE A 91 0.52 -10.78 2.80
CA PHE A 91 -0.46 -9.94 3.51
C PHE A 91 0.00 -8.49 3.65
N MET A 92 1.31 -8.27 3.83
CA MET A 92 1.87 -6.92 3.83
C MET A 92 1.77 -6.29 2.44
N GLN A 93 2.02 -7.04 1.37
CA GLN A 93 1.84 -6.54 0.00
C GLN A 93 0.37 -6.23 -0.32
N TYR A 94 -0.56 -7.05 0.17
CA TYR A 94 -1.99 -6.76 0.07
C TYR A 94 -2.35 -5.47 0.83
N PHE A 95 -1.81 -5.28 2.03
CA PHE A 95 -2.00 -4.05 2.80
C PHE A 95 -1.55 -2.80 2.03
N LEU A 96 -0.41 -2.91 1.34
CA LEU A 96 0.14 -1.90 0.44
C LEU A 96 -0.72 -1.64 -0.83
N GLY A 97 -1.74 -2.46 -1.09
CA GLY A 97 -2.62 -2.34 -2.25
C GLY A 97 -2.03 -2.92 -3.53
N MET A 98 -1.11 -3.88 -3.42
CA MET A 98 -0.56 -4.56 -4.58
C MET A 98 -1.56 -5.60 -5.11
N PRO A 99 -1.71 -5.74 -6.44
CA PRO A 99 -2.63 -6.72 -7.03
C PRO A 99 -2.05 -8.13 -7.05
N ARG A 100 -0.72 -8.26 -7.08
CA ARG A 100 0.00 -9.53 -7.19
C ARG A 100 1.16 -9.58 -6.22
N PHE A 101 1.43 -10.79 -5.73
CA PHE A 101 2.60 -11.06 -4.92
C PHE A 101 3.88 -10.93 -5.75
N THR A 102 4.93 -10.40 -5.13
CA THR A 102 6.27 -10.42 -5.71
C THR A 102 7.33 -10.63 -4.65
N TYR A 103 8.33 -11.45 -4.97
CA TYR A 103 9.51 -11.63 -4.13
C TYR A 103 10.51 -10.48 -4.24
N THR A 104 10.27 -9.53 -5.15
CA THR A 104 11.15 -8.38 -5.36
C THR A 104 10.84 -7.25 -4.36
N ARG A 105 11.86 -6.45 -4.03
CA ARG A 105 11.67 -5.28 -3.17
C ARG A 105 10.71 -4.29 -3.82
N VAL A 106 9.69 -3.86 -3.08
CA VAL A 106 8.67 -2.91 -3.54
C VAL A 106 9.25 -1.57 -3.99
N PHE A 107 10.34 -1.14 -3.36
CA PHE A 107 11.16 0.01 -3.73
C PHE A 107 12.52 -0.03 -3.01
N ASN A 108 13.45 0.85 -3.40
CA ASN A 108 14.78 0.91 -2.80
C ASN A 108 14.71 1.46 -1.35
N PRO A 109 15.35 0.84 -0.36
CA PRO A 109 15.40 1.35 1.02
C PRO A 109 15.87 2.81 1.13
N SER A 110 16.80 3.26 0.28
CA SER A 110 17.25 4.66 0.26
C SER A 110 16.12 5.63 -0.11
N LEU A 111 15.22 5.22 -1.01
CA LEU A 111 14.02 6.00 -1.34
C LEU A 111 13.08 6.05 -0.13
N PHE A 112 12.97 4.95 0.62
CA PHE A 112 12.18 4.93 1.85
C PHE A 112 12.69 5.94 2.86
N THR A 113 13.99 5.92 3.11
CA THR A 113 14.66 6.83 4.03
C THR A 113 14.48 8.28 3.60
N TYR A 114 14.66 8.57 2.30
CA TYR A 114 14.47 9.91 1.74
C TYR A 114 13.03 10.43 1.96
N VAL A 115 12.03 9.61 1.63
CA VAL A 115 10.63 10.01 1.82
C VAL A 115 10.28 10.16 3.29
N ARG A 116 10.73 9.22 4.13
CA ARG A 116 10.51 9.27 5.58
C ARG A 116 11.12 10.51 6.23
N GLN A 117 12.29 10.97 5.76
CA GLN A 117 12.92 12.20 6.26
C GLN A 117 12.14 13.47 5.88
N ARG A 118 11.42 13.43 4.75
CA ARG A 118 10.57 14.54 4.31
C ARG A 118 9.23 14.58 5.04
N LEU A 119 8.74 13.44 5.53
CA LEU A 119 7.52 13.35 6.33
C LEU A 119 7.87 13.62 7.79
N ASP A 120 7.49 14.79 8.28
CA ASP A 120 7.72 15.18 9.66
C ASP A 120 6.72 14.53 10.63
N LYS A 121 6.90 14.81 11.92
CA LYS A 121 5.98 14.39 12.98
C LYS A 121 4.55 14.90 12.75
N ASP A 122 4.38 16.04 12.11
CA ASP A 122 3.07 16.64 11.88
C ASP A 122 2.26 15.83 10.86
N PHE A 123 2.90 15.31 9.82
CA PHE A 123 2.27 14.35 8.91
C PHE A 123 1.77 13.11 9.67
N PHE A 124 2.62 12.51 10.51
CA PHE A 124 2.23 11.34 11.30
C PHE A 124 1.09 11.64 12.27
N ASN A 125 1.12 12.80 12.93
CA ASN A 125 0.05 13.24 13.83
C ASN A 125 -1.28 13.45 13.08
N ARG A 126 -1.25 14.00 11.87
CA ARG A 126 -2.45 14.16 11.02
C ARG A 126 -3.03 12.81 10.61
N VAL A 127 -2.19 11.90 10.12
CA VAL A 127 -2.63 10.55 9.74
C VAL A 127 -3.20 9.80 10.95
N ALA A 128 -2.54 9.87 12.12
CA ALA A 128 -3.06 9.27 13.35
C ALA A 128 -4.42 9.86 13.77
N SER A 129 -4.58 11.18 13.65
CA SER A 129 -5.83 11.86 13.96
C SER A 129 -6.96 11.44 13.02
N LEU A 130 -6.68 11.33 11.71
CA LEU A 130 -7.63 10.82 10.71
C LEU A 130 -8.07 9.40 11.01
N ILE A 131 -7.14 8.52 11.37
CA ILE A 131 -7.45 7.13 11.72
C ILE A 131 -8.34 7.06 12.96
N HIS A 132 -8.05 7.90 13.97
CA HIS A 132 -8.86 7.96 15.19
C HIS A 132 -10.27 8.50 14.94
N GLU A 133 -10.40 9.54 14.12
CA GLU A 133 -11.68 10.11 13.73
C GLU A 133 -12.53 9.11 12.95
N TYR A 134 -11.92 8.44 11.96
CA TYR A 134 -12.58 7.40 11.18
C TYR A 134 -13.06 6.23 12.05
N GLY A 135 -12.25 5.81 13.03
CA GLY A 135 -12.64 4.78 14.01
C GLY A 135 -13.78 5.18 14.94
N LYS A 136 -14.00 6.49 15.18
CA LYS A 136 -15.15 6.98 15.95
C LYS A 136 -16.44 7.02 15.13
N ASN A 137 -16.34 7.35 13.85
CA ASN A 137 -17.50 7.48 12.95
C ASN A 137 -18.10 6.14 12.51
N LEU A 138 -17.38 5.03 12.75
CA LEU A 138 -17.83 3.65 12.48
C LEU A 138 -18.60 3.00 13.65
N LYS A 139 -18.73 3.67 14.80
CA LYS A 139 -19.52 3.21 15.96
C LYS A 139 -20.84 3.95 16.07
#